data_AF-A0A373C5V2-F1
#
_entry.id   AF-A0A373C5V2-F1
#
_cell.length_a   1.000
_cell.length_b   1.000
_cell.length_c   1.000
_cell.angle_alpha   90.00
_cell.angle_beta   90.00
_cell.angle_gamma   90.00
#
_symmetry.space_group_name_H-M   'P 1'
#
loop_
_entity.id
_entity.type
_entity.pdbx_description
1 polymer ?
#
loop_
_entity_poly.entity_id
_entity_poly.type
_entity_poly.pdbx_seq_one_letter_code
_entity_poly.pdbx_strand_id
1 'polypeptide(L)'
;MWQKKDIVNEFQRLGKRITKQRMVILDVILEQNWTDCKEVYYEAVQRDSTVGLSTVYRTIRMLEEMGVLKRVYQYVFTDETGVRADGENEVIAPEFHGKNGLRQIEKEKEKCCSVSAS
;
A
#
# COMPACT_ATOMS: atom_id res chain seq x y z
N MET A 1 -5.68 -14.02 9.91
CA MET A 1 -6.56 -12.99 9.31
C MET A 1 -6.71 -11.88 10.35
N TRP A 2 -6.25 -10.67 10.07
CA TRP A 2 -6.32 -9.55 11.01
C TRP A 2 -7.79 -9.17 11.27
N GLN A 3 -8.17 -8.96 12.53
CA GLN A 3 -9.48 -8.40 12.86
C GLN A 3 -9.36 -6.91 13.12
N LYS A 4 -10.46 -6.16 12.92
CA LYS A 4 -10.52 -4.71 13.20
C LYS A 4 -10.00 -4.36 14.60
N LYS A 5 -10.37 -5.17 15.61
CA LYS A 5 -9.91 -5.01 16.99
C LYS A 5 -8.40 -5.11 17.16
N ASP A 6 -7.75 -6.01 16.42
CA ASP A 6 -6.31 -6.27 16.53
C ASP A 6 -5.53 -5.08 15.95
N ILE A 7 -6.01 -4.56 14.82
CA ILE A 7 -5.43 -3.39 14.17
C ILE A 7 -5.61 -2.15 15.06
N VAL A 8 -6.80 -1.97 15.65
CA VAL A 8 -7.03 -0.87 16.60
C VAL A 8 -6.09 -0.94 17.81
N ASN A 9 -5.90 -2.13 18.36
CA ASN A 9 -4.99 -2.35 19.48
C ASN A 9 -3.53 -2.05 19.07
N GLU A 10 -3.14 -2.43 17.86
CA GLU A 10 -1.81 -2.15 17.32
C GLU A 10 -1.55 -0.65 17.12
N PHE A 11 -2.55 0.10 16.66
CA PHE A 11 -2.47 1.56 16.61
C PHE A 11 -2.27 2.18 18.01
N GLN A 12 -2.96 1.66 19.03
CA GLN A 12 -2.78 2.10 20.42
C GLN A 12 -1.37 1.75 20.93
N ARG A 13 -0.89 0.53 20.65
CA ARG A 13 0.46 0.06 21.01
C ARG A 13 1.55 0.94 20.41
N LEU A 14 1.35 1.42 19.18
CA LEU A 14 2.28 2.32 18.48
C LEU A 14 2.09 3.80 18.85
N GLY A 15 1.18 4.12 19.78
CA GLY A 15 0.88 5.50 20.20
C GLY A 15 0.28 6.35 19.08
N LYS A 16 -0.27 5.72 18.03
CA LYS A 16 -0.87 6.42 16.89
C LYS A 16 -2.34 6.71 17.20
N ARG A 17 -2.72 7.99 17.13
CA ARG A 17 -4.11 8.43 17.38
C ARG A 17 -5.08 7.80 16.37
N ILE A 18 -6.08 7.08 16.84
CA ILE A 18 -7.20 6.65 15.99
C ILE A 18 -8.24 7.76 15.93
N THR A 19 -8.53 8.22 14.72
CA THR A 19 -9.62 9.18 14.43
C THR A 19 -10.74 8.46 13.68
N LYS A 20 -11.94 9.05 13.64
CA LYS A 20 -13.08 8.49 12.89
C LYS A 20 -12.74 8.23 11.42
N GLN A 21 -12.06 9.17 10.76
CA GLN A 21 -11.59 9.02 9.38
C GLN A 21 -10.67 7.79 9.18
N ARG A 22 -9.75 7.53 10.10
CA ARG A 22 -8.85 6.36 10.03
C ARG A 22 -9.61 5.06 10.23
N MET A 23 -10.66 5.05 11.06
CA MET A 23 -11.54 3.89 11.20
C MET A 23 -12.32 3.60 9.91
N VAL A 24 -12.84 4.64 9.23
CA VAL A 24 -13.54 4.46 7.95
C VAL A 24 -12.61 3.84 6.91
N ILE A 25 -11.39 4.36 6.77
CA ILE A 25 -10.40 3.80 5.84
C ILE A 25 -10.08 2.33 6.19
N LEU A 26 -9.97 2.02 7.48
CA LEU A 26 -9.73 0.66 7.95
C LEU A 26 -10.89 -0.28 7.61
N ASP A 27 -12.13 0.16 7.80
CA ASP A 27 -13.32 -0.61 7.44
C ASP A 27 -13.33 -0.92 5.94
N VAL A 28 -13.12 0.09 5.11
CA VAL A 28 -13.01 -0.07 3.64
C VAL A 28 -11.96 -1.12 3.28
N ILE A 29 -10.77 -1.04 3.87
CA ILE A 29 -9.67 -1.98 3.59
C ILE A 29 -9.97 -3.42 4.04
N LEU A 30 -10.75 -3.60 5.11
CA LEU A 30 -11.09 -4.92 5.63
C LEU A 30 -12.28 -5.57 4.92
N GLU A 31 -13.12 -4.80 4.24
CA GLU A 31 -14.30 -5.30 3.53
C GLU A 31 -13.93 -6.08 2.27
N GLN A 32 -12.92 -5.64 1.52
CA GLN A 32 -12.53 -6.26 0.25
C GLN A 32 -11.03 -6.20 0.00
N ASN A 33 -10.56 -6.96 -1.00
CA ASN A 33 -9.15 -6.99 -1.37
C ASN A 33 -8.86 -5.92 -2.42
N TRP A 34 -8.21 -4.83 -2.02
CA TRP A 34 -7.91 -3.70 -2.88
C TRP A 34 -6.58 -3.85 -3.62
N THR A 35 -6.57 -3.51 -4.90
CA THR A 35 -5.37 -3.49 -5.74
C THR A 35 -4.78 -2.10 -5.91
N ASP A 36 -5.63 -1.05 -5.95
CA ASP A 36 -5.19 0.33 -6.14
C ASP A 36 -5.60 1.25 -4.97
N CYS A 37 -4.70 2.17 -4.61
CA CYS A 37 -4.94 3.12 -3.52
C CYS A 37 -6.01 4.17 -3.87
N LYS A 38 -6.21 4.48 -5.16
CA LYS A 38 -7.25 5.43 -5.60
C LYS A 38 -8.64 4.83 -5.42
N GLU A 39 -8.80 3.53 -5.65
CA GLU A 39 -10.07 2.85 -5.44
C GLU A 39 -10.47 2.89 -3.96
N VAL A 40 -9.52 2.62 -3.06
CA VAL A 40 -9.72 2.80 -1.60
C VAL A 40 -10.14 4.23 -1.28
N TYR A 41 -9.56 5.23 -1.94
CA TYR A 41 -9.95 6.62 -1.74
C TYR A 41 -11.38 6.92 -2.19
N TYR A 42 -11.77 6.50 -3.40
CA TYR A 42 -13.13 6.70 -3.88
C TYR A 42 -14.16 6.04 -2.97
N GLU A 43 -13.87 4.83 -2.50
CA GLU A 43 -14.74 4.09 -1.59
C GLU A 43 -14.79 4.73 -0.19
N ALA A 44 -13.67 5.27 0.30
CA ALA A 44 -13.62 6.00 1.56
C ALA A 44 -14.39 7.33 1.49
N VAL A 45 -14.30 8.06 0.39
CA VAL A 45 -15.03 9.33 0.18
C VAL A 45 -16.53 9.11 0.10
N GLN A 46 -16.97 7.98 -0.47
CA GLN A 46 -18.40 7.61 -0.48
C GLN A 46 -18.96 7.40 0.93
N ARG A 47 -18.16 6.89 1.87
CA ARG A 47 -18.55 6.75 3.30
C ARG A 47 -18.38 8.06 4.07
N ASP A 48 -17.27 8.75 3.86
CA ASP A 48 -16.91 9.98 4.57
C ASP A 48 -16.18 10.95 3.64
N SER A 49 -16.91 11.99 3.21
CA SER A 49 -16.40 13.02 2.30
C SER A 49 -15.33 13.93 2.93
N THR A 50 -15.09 13.85 4.24
CA THR A 50 -14.02 14.60 4.91
C THR A 50 -12.65 13.94 4.75
N VAL A 51 -12.60 12.71 4.23
CA VAL A 51 -11.37 11.97 3.99
C VAL A 51 -10.66 12.51 2.75
N GLY A 52 -9.47 13.08 2.96
CA GLY A 52 -8.57 13.47 1.88
C GLY A 52 -7.72 12.32 1.38
N LEU A 53 -7.33 12.38 0.10
CA LEU A 53 -6.44 11.40 -0.54
C LEU A 53 -5.10 11.24 0.22
N SER A 54 -4.55 12.33 0.74
CA SER A 54 -3.32 12.31 1.56
C SER A 54 -3.50 11.50 2.86
N THR A 55 -4.67 11.57 3.49
CA THR A 55 -5.00 10.79 4.69
C THR A 55 -5.08 9.30 4.37
N VAL A 56 -5.61 8.93 3.20
CA VAL A 56 -5.65 7.54 2.73
C VAL A 56 -4.24 6.99 2.58
N TYR A 57 -3.38 7.65 1.82
CA TYR A 57 -1.99 7.21 1.62
C TYR A 57 -1.21 7.11 2.93
N ARG A 58 -1.36 8.09 3.85
CA ARG A 58 -0.72 8.03 5.17
C ARG A 58 -1.23 6.86 6.00
N THR A 59 -2.52 6.55 5.94
CA THR A 59 -3.13 5.43 6.67
C THR A 59 -2.65 4.10 6.13
N ILE A 60 -2.63 3.94 4.80
CA ILE A 60 -2.09 2.74 4.14
C ILE A 60 -0.62 2.54 4.49
N ARG A 61 0.19 3.62 4.47
CA ARG A 61 1.60 3.54 4.86
C ARG A 61 1.80 3.11 6.31
N MET A 62 0.97 3.61 7.24
CA MET A 62 1.02 3.15 8.63
C MET A 62 0.63 1.68 8.77
N LEU A 63 -0.38 1.22 8.03
CA LEU A 63 -0.79 -0.18 8.02
C LEU A 63 0.29 -1.09 7.41
N GLU A 64 1.04 -0.59 6.43
CA GLU A 64 2.22 -1.25 5.86
C GLU A 64 3.37 -1.32 6.87
N GLU A 65 3.66 -0.22 7.59
CA GLU A 65 4.66 -0.16 8.66
C GLU A 65 4.32 -1.11 9.83
N MET A 66 3.03 -1.32 10.11
CA MET A 66 2.52 -2.29 11.10
C MET A 66 2.61 -3.75 10.62
N GLY A 67 2.85 -3.99 9.32
CA GLY A 67 2.81 -5.31 8.72
C GLY A 67 1.40 -5.89 8.54
N VAL A 68 0.36 -5.05 8.66
CA VAL A 68 -1.03 -5.42 8.36
C VAL A 68 -1.23 -5.53 6.85
N LEU A 69 -0.65 -4.59 6.10
CA LEU A 69 -0.66 -4.58 4.64
C LEU A 69 0.73 -4.89 4.11
N LYS A 70 0.76 -5.59 2.97
CA LYS A 70 1.97 -5.80 2.19
C LYS A 70 1.77 -5.19 0.81
N ARG A 71 2.69 -4.31 0.42
CA ARG A 71 2.72 -3.79 -0.94
C ARG A 71 3.22 -4.85 -1.90
N VAL A 72 2.49 -5.05 -2.99
CA VAL A 72 2.86 -5.94 -4.09
C VAL A 72 2.79 -5.13 -5.37
N TYR A 73 3.80 -5.24 -6.22
CA TYR A 73 3.81 -4.61 -7.54
C TYR A 73 3.39 -5.65 -8.56
N GLN A 74 2.36 -5.37 -9.34
CA GLN A 74 1.98 -6.16 -10.49
C GLN A 74 2.27 -5.34 -11.74
N TYR A 75 3.09 -5.90 -12.64
CA TYR A 75 3.33 -5.31 -13.95
C TYR A 75 2.29 -5.87 -14.91
N VAL A 76 1.54 -4.99 -15.56
CA VAL A 76 0.62 -5.36 -16.64
C VAL A 76 1.26 -4.89 -17.94
N PHE A 77 1.55 -5.82 -18.85
CA PHE A 77 1.97 -5.48 -20.20
C PHE A 77 0.70 -5.12 -20.98
N THR A 78 0.53 -3.84 -21.30
CA THR A 78 -0.45 -3.40 -22.29
C THR A 78 0.22 -3.50 -23.65
N ASP A 79 -0.31 -4.33 -24.55
CA ASP A 79 0.10 -4.26 -25.95
C ASP A 79 -0.33 -2.90 -26.54
N GLU A 80 0.31 -2.53 -27.64
CA GLU A 80 0.14 -1.25 -28.36
C GLU A 80 -1.31 -0.96 -28.82
N THR A 81 -2.25 -1.88 -28.67
CA THR A 81 -3.67 -1.68 -29.02
C THR A 81 -4.59 -1.33 -27.84
N GLY A 82 -4.10 -1.35 -26.59
CA GLY A 82 -4.85 -0.81 -25.44
C GLY A 82 -6.18 -1.51 -25.14
N VAL A 83 -6.36 -2.76 -25.58
CA VAL A 83 -7.57 -3.55 -25.28
C VAL A 83 -7.30 -4.41 -24.05
N ARG A 84 -8.14 -4.25 -23.01
CA ARG A 84 -8.15 -5.16 -21.86
C ARG A 84 -8.71 -6.50 -22.35
N ALA A 85 -7.84 -7.49 -22.55
CA ALA A 85 -8.28 -8.85 -22.78
C ALA A 85 -8.87 -9.40 -21.48
N ASP A 86 -10.18 -9.60 -21.45
CA ASP A 86 -10.84 -10.58 -20.62
C ASP A 86 -10.38 -11.98 -21.05
N GLY A 87 -9.24 -12.42 -20.52
CA GLY A 87 -8.66 -13.71 -20.87
C GLY A 87 -7.76 -14.20 -19.76
N GLU A 88 -8.02 -15.42 -19.34
CA GLU A 88 -7.32 -16.23 -18.33
C GLU A 88 -5.88 -15.84 -17.94
N ASN A 89 -5.67 -15.84 -16.63
CA ASN A 89 -4.40 -15.73 -15.92
C ASN A 89 -3.41 -16.84 -16.34
N GLU A 90 -2.70 -16.65 -17.45
CA GLU A 90 -1.51 -17.43 -17.77
C GLU A 90 -0.27 -16.69 -17.27
N VAL A 91 0.41 -17.30 -16.31
CA VAL A 91 1.71 -16.85 -15.82
C VAL A 91 2.72 -17.06 -16.94
N ILE A 92 2.86 -16.09 -17.83
CA ILE A 92 3.94 -16.08 -18.80
C ILE A 92 5.20 -15.66 -18.03
N ALA A 93 6.00 -16.65 -17.62
CA ALA A 93 7.37 -16.38 -17.20
C ALA A 93 8.12 -15.81 -18.41
N PRO A 94 8.62 -14.56 -18.38
CA PRO A 94 9.38 -14.02 -19.50
C PRO A 94 10.73 -14.75 -19.55
N GLU A 95 10.96 -15.54 -20.59
CA GLU A 95 12.28 -16.08 -20.90
C GLU A 95 13.22 -14.94 -21.30
N PHE A 96 14.02 -14.47 -20.33
CA PHE A 96 14.90 -13.31 -20.48
C PHE A 96 16.16 -13.69 -21.27
N HIS A 97 16.09 -13.78 -22.60
CA HIS A 97 17.28 -13.79 -23.46
C HIS A 97 17.80 -12.37 -23.65
N GLY A 98 18.41 -11.81 -22.59
CA GLY A 98 19.03 -10.50 -22.61
C GLY A 98 20.26 -10.50 -21.72
N LYS A 99 21.44 -10.65 -22.33
CA LYS A 99 22.74 -10.44 -21.67
C LYS A 99 22.80 -8.99 -21.18
N ASN A 100 22.57 -8.74 -19.89
CA ASN A 100 23.12 -7.54 -19.26
C ASN A 100 23.30 -7.72 -17.75
N GLY A 101 24.47 -7.29 -17.30
CA GLY A 101 25.09 -7.70 -16.05
C GLY A 101 24.39 -7.22 -14.79
N LEU A 102 24.57 -8.03 -13.75
CA LEU A 102 24.32 -7.71 -12.35
C LEU A 102 24.83 -6.29 -12.02
N ARG A 103 24.00 -5.49 -11.35
CA ARG A 103 24.51 -4.56 -10.36
C ARG A 103 23.66 -4.60 -9.10
N GLN A 104 24.40 -4.73 -8.01
CA GLN A 104 23.98 -5.15 -6.69
C GLN A 104 23.22 -4.05 -5.96
N ILE A 105 22.30 -4.51 -5.13
CA ILE A 105 21.84 -3.90 -3.88
C ILE A 105 22.92 -3.07 -3.16
N GLU A 106 22.73 -1.76 -3.06
CA GLU A 106 23.36 -0.95 -2.01
C GLU A 106 22.27 -0.43 -1.07
N LYS A 107 22.24 -1.06 0.11
CA LYS A 107 21.68 -0.49 1.33
C LYS A 107 22.51 0.73 1.69
N GLU A 108 21.99 1.93 1.50
CA GLU A 108 22.51 3.09 2.23
C GLU A 108 21.54 3.44 3.36
N LYS A 109 21.99 3.14 4.58
CA LYS A 109 21.38 3.63 5.81
C LYS A 109 21.63 5.13 5.87
N GLU A 110 20.59 5.94 5.70
CA GLU A 110 20.63 7.34 6.12
C GLU A 110 20.76 7.41 7.66
N LYS A 111 22.01 7.54 8.10
CA LYS A 111 22.40 7.98 9.42
C LYS A 111 22.76 9.47 9.30
N CYS A 112 21.80 10.38 9.45
CA CYS A 112 22.11 11.73 9.93
C CYS A 112 20.86 12.50 10.35
N CYS A 113 20.57 12.54 11.65
CA CYS A 113 20.01 13.71 12.33
C CYS A 113 20.23 13.54 13.83
N SER A 114 21.45 13.84 14.27
CA SER A 114 21.71 14.28 15.64
C SER A 114 22.42 15.62 15.55
N VAL A 115 21.66 16.66 15.21
CA VAL A 115 21.98 18.01 15.67
C VAL A 115 21.30 18.12 17.03
N SER A 116 22.05 17.80 18.08
CA SER A 116 21.72 18.28 19.41
C SER A 116 22.40 19.62 19.59
N ALA A 117 21.57 20.64 19.76
CA ALA A 117 21.95 21.92 20.28
C ALA A 117 22.48 21.77 21.72
N SER A 118 23.64 22.36 22.01
CA SER A 118 24.02 23.10 23.21
C SER A 118 25.47 23.56 23.09
#